data_AF-A0A0L8V8K4-F1
#
_entry.id   AF-A0A0L8V8K4-F1
#
_cell.length_a   1.000
_cell.length_b   1.000
_cell.length_c   1.000
_cell.angle_alpha   90.00
_cell.angle_beta   90.00
_cell.angle_gamma   90.00
#
_symmetry.space_group_name_H-M   'P 1'
#
loop_
_entity.id
_entity.type
_entity.pdbx_description
1 polymer ?
#
loop_
_entity_poly.entity_id
_entity_poly.type
_entity_poly.pdbx_seq_one_letter_code
_entity_poly.pdbx_strand_id
1 'polypeptide(L)'
;MTLNTSIGIMLASYTRAINKQRNWSGSLFRSETKAACLTEVKGITPAWITSMGITQITIHDPDLDYPNICFNYILDNPVKDKLVSRQEEWEFSSSVDFLGIRNGGLINRSRINEFGLRLL
;
A
#
# COMPACT_ATOMS: atom_id res chain seq x y z
N MET A 1 -20.75 9.95 2.88
CA MET A 1 -19.35 10.43 2.97
C MET A 1 -18.56 9.77 1.85
N THR A 2 -17.80 10.53 1.05
CA THR A 2 -16.99 9.95 -0.05
C THR A 2 -15.58 9.59 0.44
N LEU A 3 -14.85 8.77 -0.29
CA LEU A 3 -13.46 8.43 0.03
C LEU A 3 -12.58 9.70 0.19
N ASN A 4 -12.72 10.64 -0.74
CA ASN A 4 -11.97 11.91 -0.72
C ASN A 4 -12.31 12.72 0.55
N THR A 5 -13.60 12.86 0.88
CA THR A 5 -14.01 13.54 2.11
C THR A 5 -13.45 12.87 3.36
N SER A 6 -13.47 11.54 3.43
CA SER A 6 -12.92 10.78 4.57
C SER A 6 -11.42 11.01 4.73
N ILE A 7 -10.65 10.95 3.64
CA ILE A 7 -9.20 11.19 3.66
C ILE A 7 -8.92 12.64 4.09
N GLY A 8 -9.66 13.61 3.55
CA GLY A 8 -9.52 15.02 3.94
C GLY A 8 -9.76 15.24 5.44
N ILE A 9 -10.80 14.62 6.00
CA ILE A 9 -11.09 14.68 7.44
C ILE A 9 -9.95 14.05 8.26
N MET A 10 -9.44 12.90 7.82
CA MET A 10 -8.34 12.20 8.50
C MET A 10 -7.08 13.06 8.56
N LEU A 11 -6.60 13.56 7.41
CA LEU A 11 -5.39 14.37 7.30
C LEU A 11 -5.52 15.70 8.06
N ALA A 12 -6.67 16.37 7.97
CA ALA A 12 -6.91 17.62 8.68
C ALA A 12 -6.96 17.41 10.20
N SER A 13 -7.58 16.31 10.67
CA SER A 13 -7.65 15.99 12.09
C SER A 13 -6.28 15.67 12.67
N TYR A 14 -5.48 14.88 11.96
CA TYR A 14 -4.09 14.61 12.34
C TYR A 14 -3.24 15.89 12.40
N THR A 15 -3.34 16.74 11.37
CA THR A 15 -2.65 18.04 11.31
C THR A 15 -3.00 18.92 12.51
N ARG A 16 -4.29 19.05 12.83
CA ARG A 16 -4.75 19.83 14.00
C ARG A 16 -4.19 19.28 15.31
N ALA A 17 -4.19 17.95 15.48
CA ALA A 17 -3.70 17.31 16.69
C ALA A 17 -2.20 17.59 16.92
N ILE A 18 -1.37 17.42 15.89
CA ILE A 18 0.08 17.67 15.97
C ILE A 18 0.38 19.16 16.17
N ASN A 19 -0.30 20.06 15.45
CA ASN A 19 -0.13 21.50 15.63
C ASN A 19 -0.47 21.92 17.06
N LYS A 20 -1.55 21.38 17.64
CA LYS A 20 -1.90 21.62 19.05
C LYS A 20 -0.83 21.06 19.99
N GLN A 21 -0.37 19.83 19.78
CA GLN A 21 0.66 19.19 20.61
C GLN A 21 1.97 19.99 20.62
N ARG A 22 2.36 20.55 19.47
CA ARG A 22 3.63 21.27 19.31
C ARG A 22 3.52 22.79 19.50
N ASN A 23 2.33 23.30 19.84
CA ASN A 23 2.03 24.74 19.87
C ASN A 23 2.47 25.47 18.57
N TRP A 24 2.11 24.88 17.42
CA TRP A 24 2.49 25.34 16.10
C TRP A 24 1.27 25.48 15.17
N SER A 25 1.48 25.93 13.93
CA SER A 25 0.47 26.12 12.90
C SER A 25 1.06 25.86 11.51
N GLY A 26 0.22 25.45 10.56
CA GLY A 26 0.64 25.15 9.19
C GLY A 26 0.13 23.80 8.68
N SER A 27 0.44 23.50 7.41
CA SER A 27 0.13 22.21 6.79
C SER A 27 1.24 21.20 7.04
N LEU A 28 0.87 19.97 7.41
CA LEU A 28 1.82 18.85 7.50
C LEU A 28 1.88 18.01 6.23
N PHE A 29 0.81 18.00 5.45
CA PHE A 29 0.70 17.19 4.24
C PHE A 29 0.82 18.06 2.99
N ARG A 30 1.32 17.45 1.90
CA ARG A 30 1.29 18.08 0.57
C ARG A 30 -0.15 18.20 0.07
N SER A 31 -0.40 19.18 -0.79
CA SER A 31 -1.70 19.33 -1.45
C SER A 31 -1.96 18.14 -2.37
N GLU A 32 -3.19 17.64 -2.31
CA GLU A 32 -3.71 16.51 -3.09
C GLU A 32 -3.12 15.13 -2.74
N THR A 33 -3.94 14.10 -2.87
CA THR A 33 -3.56 12.69 -2.72
C THR A 33 -3.78 11.96 -4.04
N LYS A 34 -2.89 11.02 -4.37
CA LYS A 34 -3.06 10.16 -5.55
C LYS A 34 -3.86 8.92 -5.19
N ALA A 35 -4.72 8.48 -6.10
CA ALA A 35 -5.48 7.24 -5.97
C ALA A 35 -5.40 6.45 -7.28
N ALA A 36 -5.18 5.15 -7.17
CA ALA A 36 -5.21 4.20 -8.27
C ALA A 36 -6.18 3.07 -7.92
N CYS A 37 -7.05 2.70 -8.87
CA CYS A 37 -7.94 1.56 -8.71
C CYS A 37 -7.17 0.28 -9.08
N LEU A 38 -7.00 -0.63 -8.11
CA LEU A 38 -6.20 -1.84 -8.29
C LEU A 38 -6.90 -2.92 -9.13
N THR A 39 -8.22 -2.83 -9.28
CA THR A 39 -9.05 -3.79 -10.03
C THR A 39 -9.49 -3.25 -11.39
N GLU A 40 -9.09 -2.04 -11.74
CA GLU A 40 -9.48 -1.42 -13.00
C GLU A 40 -8.60 -1.94 -14.14
N VAL A 41 -9.22 -2.58 -15.12
CA VAL A 41 -8.56 -2.99 -16.37
C VAL A 41 -8.48 -1.76 -17.28
N LYS A 42 -7.58 -0.81 -16.96
CA LYS A 42 -7.20 0.23 -17.92
C LYS A 42 -6.20 -0.39 -18.89
N GLY A 43 -6.48 -0.28 -20.20
CA GLY A 43 -5.55 -0.72 -21.24
C GLY A 43 -4.12 -0.30 -20.92
N ILE A 44 -3.21 -1.26 -21.06
CA ILE A 44 -1.79 -1.17 -20.70
C ILE A 44 -1.54 -0.91 -19.20
N THR A 45 -2.05 -1.78 -18.32
CA THR A 45 -1.44 -2.01 -17.00
C THR A 45 -0.01 -2.53 -17.17
N PRO A 46 0.95 -2.27 -16.24
CA PRO A 46 2.39 -2.56 -16.45
C PRO A 46 2.76 -4.04 -16.56
N ALA A 47 1.80 -4.96 -16.49
CA ALA A 47 2.03 -6.39 -16.50
C ALA A 47 2.00 -6.96 -17.93
N TRP A 48 2.85 -6.41 -18.80
CA TRP A 48 3.13 -7.01 -20.11
C TRP A 48 4.49 -7.70 -20.06
N ILE A 49 4.51 -9.00 -20.36
CA ILE A 49 5.74 -9.67 -20.79
C ILE A 49 5.70 -9.69 -22.32
N THR A 50 6.64 -8.99 -22.96
CA THR A 50 6.85 -9.11 -24.40
C THR A 50 7.65 -10.38 -24.68
N SER A 51 7.00 -11.43 -25.20
CA SER A 51 7.69 -12.62 -25.70
C SER A 51 7.49 -12.72 -27.22
N MET A 52 8.60 -12.81 -27.95
CA MET A 52 8.64 -13.02 -29.42
C MET A 52 7.71 -12.08 -30.23
N GLY A 53 7.55 -10.82 -29.80
CA GLY A 53 6.80 -9.81 -30.54
C GLY A 53 5.27 -9.92 -30.47
N ILE A 54 4.71 -10.79 -29.62
CA ILE A 54 3.27 -10.91 -29.40
C ILE A 54 2.93 -10.41 -27.99
N THR A 55 2.02 -9.44 -27.91
CA THR A 55 1.50 -8.92 -26.64
C THR A 55 0.35 -9.82 -26.17
N GLN A 56 0.60 -10.77 -25.27
CA GLN A 56 -0.44 -11.64 -24.72
C GLN A 56 -0.91 -11.14 -23.34
N ILE A 57 -2.23 -11.00 -23.16
CA ILE A 57 -2.86 -10.80 -21.85
C ILE A 57 -2.89 -12.15 -21.17
N THR A 58 -1.90 -12.48 -20.35
CA THR A 58 -1.98 -13.66 -19.50
C THR A 58 -1.09 -13.48 -18.27
N ILE A 59 -1.60 -12.85 -17.22
CA ILE A 59 -0.97 -12.99 -15.91
C ILE A 59 -1.64 -14.21 -15.28
N HIS A 60 -1.03 -15.38 -15.47
CA HIS A 60 -1.29 -16.55 -14.62
C HIS A 60 -0.32 -16.61 -13.43
N ASP A 61 0.42 -15.52 -13.19
CA ASP A 61 1.37 -15.41 -12.09
C ASP A 61 0.96 -14.30 -11.10
N PRO A 62 0.37 -14.67 -9.95
CA PRO A 62 -0.02 -13.72 -8.89
C PRO A 62 1.13 -12.82 -8.40
N ASP A 63 2.39 -13.18 -8.63
CA ASP A 63 3.54 -12.36 -8.26
C ASP A 63 3.75 -11.14 -9.14
N LEU A 64 3.29 -11.22 -10.39
CA LEU A 64 3.40 -10.15 -11.37
C LEU A 64 2.12 -9.31 -11.46
N ASP A 65 1.09 -9.68 -10.70
CA ASP A 65 -0.15 -8.94 -10.58
C ASP A 65 0.07 -7.63 -9.82
N TYR A 66 -0.43 -6.53 -10.40
CA TYR A 66 -0.25 -5.18 -9.85
C TYR A 66 -0.67 -5.04 -8.38
N PRO A 67 -1.78 -5.66 -7.90
CA PRO A 67 -2.10 -5.69 -6.47
C PRO A 67 -1.00 -6.30 -5.60
N ASN A 68 -0.37 -7.40 -6.02
CA ASN A 68 0.68 -8.06 -5.25
C ASN A 68 2.00 -7.27 -5.30
N ILE A 69 2.30 -6.62 -6.43
CA ILE A 69 3.40 -5.66 -6.54
C ILE A 69 3.21 -4.51 -5.55
N CYS A 70 2.02 -3.89 -5.52
CA CYS A 70 1.71 -2.82 -4.56
C CYS A 70 1.78 -3.31 -3.11
N PHE A 71 1.30 -4.52 -2.83
CA PHE A 71 1.35 -5.14 -1.50
C PHE A 71 2.80 -5.26 -1.01
N ASN A 72 3.68 -5.88 -1.80
CA ASN A 72 5.09 -6.02 -1.46
C ASN A 72 5.82 -4.69 -1.39
N TYR A 73 5.54 -3.75 -2.30
CA TYR A 73 6.08 -2.40 -2.24
C TYR A 73 5.83 -1.75 -0.88
N ILE A 74 4.59 -1.79 -0.38
CA ILE A 74 4.22 -1.18 0.91
C ILE A 74 4.96 -1.86 2.07
N LEU A 75 5.02 -3.20 2.08
CA LEU A 75 5.68 -3.94 3.16
C LEU A 75 7.20 -3.75 3.17
N ASP A 76 7.81 -3.56 2.00
CA ASP A 76 9.25 -3.33 1.83
C ASP A 76 9.71 -1.90 2.11
N ASN A 77 8.82 -0.91 2.09
CA ASN A 77 9.22 0.50 2.21
C ASN A 77 10.20 0.77 3.36
N PRO A 78 10.00 0.23 4.58
CA PRO A 78 10.95 0.43 5.68
C PRO A 78 12.37 -0.10 5.39
N VAL A 79 12.48 -1.22 4.65
CA VAL A 79 13.77 -1.80 4.25
C VAL A 79 14.39 -0.99 3.12
N LYS A 80 13.60 -0.61 2.10
CA LYS A 80 14.06 0.20 0.96
C LYS A 80 14.57 1.58 1.39
N ASP A 81 13.92 2.17 2.38
CA ASP A 81 14.32 3.44 2.98
C ASP A 81 15.38 3.28 4.10
N LYS A 82 15.89 2.07 4.30
CA LYS A 82 16.98 1.74 5.24
C LYS A 82 16.66 2.06 6.71
N LEU A 83 15.38 2.03 7.08
CA LEU A 83 14.94 2.19 8.47
C LEU A 83 15.18 0.91 9.29
N VAL A 84 15.09 -0.25 8.65
CA VAL A 84 15.28 -1.58 9.23
C VAL A 84 15.97 -2.52 8.24
N SER A 85 16.53 -3.63 8.74
CA SER A 85 17.17 -4.64 7.87
C SER A 85 16.18 -5.66 7.33
N ARG A 86 15.06 -5.87 8.05
CA ARG A 86 14.00 -6.82 7.70
C ARG A 86 12.62 -6.20 7.89
N GLN A 87 11.64 -6.60 7.09
CA GLN A 87 10.30 -5.99 7.09
C GLN A 87 9.58 -6.12 8.45
N GLU A 88 9.78 -7.24 9.15
CA GLU A 88 9.17 -7.54 10.46
C GLU A 88 9.74 -6.73 11.61
N GLU A 89 10.90 -6.09 11.43
CA GLU A 89 11.49 -5.22 12.44
C GLU A 89 10.77 -3.87 12.54
N TRP A 90 9.96 -3.52 11.52
CA TRP A 90 9.22 -2.25 11.51
C TRP A 90 7.84 -2.39 12.14
N GLU A 91 7.73 -2.00 13.42
CA GLU A 91 6.49 -2.13 14.21
C GLU A 91 5.29 -1.34 13.65
N PHE A 92 5.55 -0.28 12.90
CA PHE A 92 4.53 0.61 12.31
C PHE A 92 4.05 0.14 10.92
N SER A 93 4.31 -1.11 10.55
CA SER A 93 3.81 -1.74 9.32
C SER A 93 2.83 -2.87 9.63
N SER A 94 2.05 -3.23 8.60
CA SER A 94 1.22 -4.44 8.56
C SER A 94 2.03 -5.71 8.29
N SER A 95 3.33 -5.62 7.99
CA SER A 95 4.23 -6.78 7.80
C SER A 95 4.20 -7.74 8.99
N VAL A 96 4.24 -7.18 10.21
CA VAL A 96 4.25 -7.93 11.46
C VAL A 96 2.93 -8.70 11.67
N ASP A 97 1.79 -8.10 11.30
CA ASP A 97 0.47 -8.73 11.37
C ASP A 97 0.34 -9.83 10.31
N PHE A 98 0.87 -9.56 9.11
CA PHE A 98 0.86 -10.49 7.99
C PHE A 98 1.65 -11.77 8.31
N LEU A 99 2.87 -11.62 8.84
CA LEU A 99 3.73 -12.72 9.26
C LEU A 99 3.23 -13.46 10.51
N GLY A 100 2.17 -12.97 11.17
CA GLY A 100 1.59 -13.59 12.36
C GLY A 100 2.42 -13.38 13.63
N ILE A 101 3.42 -12.51 13.61
CA ILE A 101 4.25 -12.15 14.76
C ILE A 101 3.42 -11.34 15.77
N ARG A 102 2.55 -10.46 15.26
CA ARG A 102 1.60 -9.67 16.08
C ARG A 102 0.18 -10.09 15.77
N ASN A 103 -0.62 -10.32 16.81
CA ASN A 103 -2.07 -10.50 16.68
C ASN A 103 -2.78 -9.13 16.55
N GLY A 104 -2.45 -8.40 15.48
CA GLY A 104 -2.99 -7.07 15.19
C GLY A 104 -4.21 -7.10 14.26
N GLY A 105 -4.82 -5.92 14.09
CA GLY A 105 -6.01 -5.72 13.27
C GLY A 105 -5.77 -4.88 12.01
N LEU A 106 -4.51 -4.68 11.59
CA LEU A 106 -4.20 -3.80 10.44
C LEU A 106 -4.52 -4.44 9.09
N ILE A 107 -4.69 -5.76 9.04
CA ILE A 107 -4.90 -6.51 7.80
C ILE A 107 -6.28 -7.18 7.75
N ASN A 108 -6.80 -7.35 6.54
CA ASN A 108 -7.96 -8.20 6.27
C ASN A 108 -7.49 -9.49 5.60
N ARG A 109 -7.39 -10.57 6.38
CA ARG A 109 -6.91 -11.88 5.90
C ARG A 109 -7.81 -12.47 4.79
N SER A 110 -9.12 -12.23 4.85
CA SER A 110 -10.05 -12.69 3.82
C SER A 110 -9.74 -12.05 2.46
N ARG A 111 -9.53 -10.72 2.44
CA ARG A 111 -9.14 -10.00 1.21
C ARG A 111 -7.77 -10.41 0.69
N ILE A 112 -6.79 -10.60 1.57
CA ILE A 112 -5.46 -11.09 1.18
C ILE A 112 -5.57 -12.42 0.44
N ASN A 113 -6.36 -13.35 0.97
CA ASN A 113 -6.59 -14.66 0.34
C ASN A 113 -7.38 -14.54 -0.98
N GLU A 114 -8.42 -13.70 -1.02
CA GLU A 114 -9.24 -13.44 -2.22
C GLU A 114 -8.39 -12.96 -3.40
N PHE A 115 -7.41 -12.09 -3.14
CA PHE A 115 -6.51 -11.53 -4.16
C PHE A 115 -5.19 -12.30 -4.32
N GLY A 116 -5.01 -13.41 -3.60
CA GLY A 116 -3.79 -14.24 -3.69
C GLY A 116 -2.49 -13.51 -3.32
N LEU A 117 -2.56 -12.48 -2.46
CA LEU A 117 -1.40 -11.65 -2.11
C LEU A 117 -0.38 -12.45 -1.28
N ARG A 118 0.89 -12.41 -1.68
CA ARG A 118 2.00 -13.14 -1.02
C ARG A 118 3.29 -12.34 -1.04
N LEU A 119 4.16 -12.59 -0.07
CA LEU A 119 5.49 -11.98 -0.04
C LEU A 119 6.36 -12.55 -1.17
N LEU A 120 7.10 -11.67 -1.85
CA LEU A 120 8.06 -11.98 -2.91
C LEU A 120 9.48 -12.20 -2.36
#